data_AF-A0A2N2HM57-F1
#
_entry.id   AF-A0A2N2HM57-F1
#
_cell.length_a   1.000
_cell.length_b   1.000
_cell.length_c   1.000
_cell.angle_alpha   90.00
_cell.angle_beta   90.00
_cell.angle_gamma   90.00
#
_symmetry.space_group_name_H-M   'P 1'
#
loop_
_entity.id
_entity.type
_entity.pdbx_description
1 polymer ?
#
loop_
_entity_poly.entity_id
_entity_poly.type
_entity_poly.pdbx_seq_one_letter_code
_entity_poly.pdbx_strand_id
1 'polypeptide(L)'
;MREPSINRRCRMDVFDAVKGRRSCRRFLSESIGEVKIRQIMEAAVWAPSPANNQPWEFVVITNSSTVLSSRRSWGSGHPGTLKGPLHPGE
;
A
#
# COMPACT_ATOMS: atom_id res chain seq x y z
N MET A 1 -4.69 -5.90 43.56
CA MET A 1 -5.73 -5.50 42.58
C MET A 1 -5.33 -6.07 41.23
N ARG A 2 -6.11 -7.00 40.68
CA ARG A 2 -5.88 -7.54 39.33
C ARG A 2 -6.65 -6.65 38.36
N GLU A 3 -5.97 -6.08 37.37
CA GLU A 3 -6.62 -5.38 36.26
C GLU A 3 -7.56 -6.35 35.51
N PRO A 4 -8.78 -5.92 35.13
CA PRO A 4 -9.69 -6.77 34.39
C PRO A 4 -9.15 -6.97 32.98
N SER A 5 -8.92 -8.23 32.63
CA SER A 5 -8.50 -8.67 31.30
C SER A 5 -9.56 -8.32 30.26
N ILE A 6 -9.31 -7.25 29.50
CA ILE A 6 -10.10 -6.91 28.31
C ILE A 6 -9.91 -8.03 27.27
N ASN A 7 -10.98 -8.80 27.11
CA ASN A 7 -11.37 -9.68 26.01
C ASN A 7 -10.36 -9.80 24.83
N ARG A 8 -9.52 -10.85 24.85
CA ARG A 8 -8.62 -11.20 23.74
C ARG A 8 -9.40 -11.90 22.61
N ARG A 9 -9.85 -11.14 21.62
CA ARG A 9 -10.01 -11.65 20.25
C ARG A 9 -8.86 -11.08 19.43
N CYS A 10 -8.05 -11.99 18.85
CA CYS A 10 -6.82 -11.77 18.05
C CYS A 10 -6.39 -10.31 17.91
N ARG A 11 -5.56 -9.84 18.85
CA ARG A 11 -5.09 -8.45 18.87
C ARG A 11 -3.62 -8.42 18.44
N MET A 12 -3.40 -8.26 17.14
CA MET A 12 -2.10 -7.80 16.64
C MET A 12 -1.95 -6.34 17.10
N ASP A 13 -0.87 -6.01 17.80
CA ASP A 13 -0.58 -4.62 18.12
C ASP A 13 0.22 -3.93 17.00
N VAL A 14 0.45 -2.62 17.14
CA VAL A 14 1.16 -1.83 16.13
C VAL A 14 2.61 -2.31 15.95
N PHE A 15 3.30 -2.68 17.04
CA PHE A 15 4.68 -3.12 16.97
C PHE A 15 4.81 -4.48 16.29
N ASP A 16 3.87 -5.39 16.54
CA ASP A 16 3.77 -6.68 15.88
C ASP A 16 3.48 -6.49 14.38
N ALA A 17 2.53 -5.62 14.03
CA ALA A 17 2.21 -5.31 12.64
C ALA A 17 3.42 -4.77 11.86
N VAL A 18 4.18 -3.85 12.46
CA VAL A 18 5.38 -3.27 11.84
C VAL A 18 6.49 -4.31 11.67
N LYS A 19 6.81 -5.09 12.71
CA LYS A 19 7.87 -6.10 12.67
C LYS A 19 7.53 -7.30 11.78
N GLY A 20 6.25 -7.70 11.75
CA GLY A 20 5.77 -8.85 10.98
C GLY A 20 5.56 -8.58 9.48
N ARG A 21 5.52 -7.31 9.06
CA ARG A 21 5.29 -6.94 7.65
C ARG A 21 6.38 -7.50 6.74
N ARG A 22 5.97 -8.18 5.67
CA ARG A 22 6.85 -8.62 4.57
C ARG A 22 6.46 -7.93 3.27
N SER A 23 7.41 -7.78 2.36
CA SER A 23 7.14 -7.27 1.01
C SER A 23 6.59 -8.40 0.13
N CYS A 24 5.27 -8.48 -0.01
CA CYS A 24 4.57 -9.45 -0.86
C CYS A 24 4.55 -8.98 -2.32
N ARG A 25 4.80 -9.89 -3.28
CA ARG A 25 4.82 -9.60 -4.73
C ARG A 25 3.94 -10.53 -5.57
N ARG A 26 3.22 -11.44 -4.91
CA ARG A 26 2.25 -12.35 -5.52
C ARG A 26 0.95 -12.20 -4.73
N PHE A 27 -0.12 -11.83 -5.43
CA PHE A 27 -1.43 -11.54 -4.85
C PHE A 27 -2.48 -12.48 -5.43
N LEU A 28 -3.58 -12.64 -4.71
CA LEU A 28 -4.76 -13.35 -5.20
C LEU A 28 -5.45 -12.50 -6.29
N SER A 29 -6.28 -13.15 -7.11
CA SER A 29 -7.12 -12.47 -8.12
C SER A 29 -8.33 -11.75 -7.52
N GLU A 30 -8.57 -11.92 -6.22
CA GLU A 30 -9.67 -11.29 -5.49
C GLU A 30 -9.47 -9.78 -5.40
N SER A 31 -10.51 -9.02 -5.76
CA SER A 31 -10.50 -7.57 -5.65
C SER A 31 -10.78 -7.13 -4.21
N ILE A 32 -10.19 -6.00 -3.83
CA ILE A 32 -10.43 -5.37 -2.52
C ILE A 32 -11.62 -4.41 -2.66
N GLY A 33 -12.57 -4.49 -1.72
CA GLY A 33 -13.70 -3.56 -1.66
C GLY A 33 -13.26 -2.11 -1.40
N GLU A 34 -13.99 -1.16 -1.98
CA GLU A 34 -13.66 0.27 -1.96
C GLU A 34 -13.53 0.85 -0.54
N VAL A 35 -14.33 0.36 0.41
CA VAL A 35 -14.27 0.78 1.82
C VAL A 35 -12.89 0.53 2.42
N LYS A 36 -12.30 -0.65 2.20
CA LYS A 36 -10.96 -0.99 2.70
C LYS A 36 -9.89 -0.10 2.06
N ILE A 37 -10.04 0.20 0.77
CA ILE A 37 -9.13 1.11 0.07
C ILE A 37 -9.18 2.49 0.72
N ARG A 38 -10.38 3.06 0.93
CA ARG A 38 -10.54 4.36 1.59
C ARG A 38 -9.92 4.40 2.98
N GLN A 39 -10.12 3.36 3.78
CA GLN A 39 -9.50 3.27 5.12
C GLN A 39 -7.97 3.31 5.07
N ILE A 40 -7.35 2.64 4.10
CA ILE A 40 -5.90 2.68 3.89
C ILE A 40 -5.47 4.09 3.48
N MET A 41 -6.20 4.74 2.57
CA MET A 41 -5.89 6.10 2.13
C MET A 41 -5.99 7.10 3.27
N GLU A 42 -7.05 7.00 4.08
CA GLU A 42 -7.24 7.87 5.25
C GLU A 42 -6.08 7.73 6.23
N ALA A 43 -5.66 6.50 6.55
CA ALA A 43 -4.50 6.25 7.41
C ALA A 43 -3.20 6.84 6.83
N ALA A 44 -3.03 6.84 5.50
CA ALA A 44 -1.86 7.42 4.85
C ALA A 44 -1.81 8.95 4.95
N VAL A 45 -2.94 9.64 4.84
CA VAL A 45 -3.05 11.11 4.91
C VAL A 45 -2.74 11.64 6.32
N TRP A 46 -2.87 10.81 7.36
CA TRP A 46 -2.50 11.20 8.72
C TRP A 46 -0.99 11.27 8.98
N ALA A 47 -0.14 10.93 8.01
CA ALA A 47 1.29 11.14 8.14
C ALA A 47 1.63 12.63 8.32
N PRO A 48 2.62 13.02 9.14
CA PRO A 48 3.03 14.42 9.22
C PRO A 48 3.71 14.87 7.92
N SER A 49 3.54 16.14 7.55
CA SER A 49 4.21 16.77 6.40
C SER A 49 4.76 18.17 6.76
N PRO A 50 5.80 18.66 6.06
CA PRO A 50 6.35 19.99 6.29
C PRO A 50 5.27 21.08 6.20
N ALA A 51 5.16 21.90 7.24
CA ALA A 51 4.10 22.92 7.35
C ALA A 51 2.66 22.38 7.15
N ASN A 52 2.45 21.07 7.34
CA ASN A 52 1.18 20.39 7.05
C ASN A 52 0.67 20.65 5.62
N ASN A 53 1.56 20.77 4.64
CA ASN A 53 1.17 21.05 3.25
C ASN A 53 0.60 19.83 2.52
N GLN A 54 0.70 18.63 3.11
CA GLN A 54 0.09 17.39 2.63
C GLN A 54 0.31 17.16 1.12
N PRO A 55 1.57 17.16 0.64
CA PRO A 55 1.90 17.27 -0.77
C PRO A 55 1.82 15.89 -1.46
N TRP A 56 0.92 15.02 -1.00
CA TRP A 56 0.70 13.69 -1.54
C TRP A 56 -0.46 13.72 -2.53
N GLU A 57 -0.28 13.05 -3.66
CA GLU A 57 -1.34 12.74 -4.59
C GLU A 57 -1.41 11.22 -4.74
N PHE A 58 -2.61 10.67 -4.64
CA PHE A 58 -2.82 9.24 -4.70
C PHE A 58 -3.74 8.87 -5.86
N VAL A 59 -3.25 8.01 -6.75
CA VAL A 59 -4.03 7.43 -7.85
C VAL A 59 -4.28 5.96 -7.56
N VAL A 60 -5.53 5.59 -7.35
CA VAL A 60 -5.93 4.20 -7.10
C VAL A 60 -6.28 3.53 -8.43
N ILE A 61 -5.58 2.44 -8.75
CA ILE A 61 -5.85 1.63 -9.93
C ILE A 61 -6.36 0.26 -9.49
N THR A 62 -7.65 0.00 -9.70
CA THR A 62 -8.32 -1.28 -9.35
C THR A 62 -8.65 -2.13 -10.57
N ASN A 63 -8.67 -1.54 -11.77
CA ASN A 63 -8.94 -2.25 -13.02
C ASN A 63 -7.65 -2.82 -13.61
N SER A 64 -7.64 -4.14 -13.87
CA SER A 64 -6.49 -4.86 -14.41
C SER A 64 -6.04 -4.37 -15.80
N SER A 65 -6.96 -3.91 -16.65
CA SER A 65 -6.62 -3.35 -17.96
C SER A 65 -5.84 -2.03 -17.82
N THR A 66 -6.23 -1.21 -16.86
CA THR A 66 -5.56 0.06 -16.53
C THR A 66 -4.18 -0.17 -15.91
N VAL A 67 -4.01 -1.20 -15.07
CA VAL A 67 -2.70 -1.58 -14.51
C VAL A 67 -1.70 -1.92 -15.62
N LEU A 68 -2.14 -2.66 -16.65
CA LEU A 68 -1.27 -3.03 -17.76
C LEU A 68 -0.83 -1.81 -18.58
N SER A 69 -1.74 -0.86 -18.80
CA SER A 69 -1.45 0.39 -19.51
C SER A 69 -0.51 1.30 -18.70
N SER A 70 -0.78 1.50 -17.41
CA SER A 70 0.05 2.34 -16.54
C SER A 70 1.47 1.80 -16.42
N ARG A 71 1.64 0.48 -16.30
CA ARG A 71 2.97 -0.17 -16.29
C ARG A 71 3.81 0.19 -17.51
N ARG A 72 3.19 0.36 -18.69
CA ARG A 72 3.88 0.73 -19.93
C ARG A 72 4.25 2.20 -19.95
N SER A 73 3.33 3.08 -19.55
CA SER A 73 3.51 4.54 -19.60
C SER A 73 4.53 5.06 -18.58
N TRP A 74 4.52 4.53 -17.35
CA TRP A 74 5.41 4.98 -16.27
C TRP A 74 6.86 4.47 -16.40
N GLY A 75 7.13 3.57 -17.35
CA GLY A 75 8.48 3.12 -17.71
C GLY A 75 9.24 4.11 -18.61
N SER A 76 8.53 5.02 -19.26
CA SER A 76 9.07 5.99 -20.22
C SER A 76 9.14 7.40 -19.60
N GLY A 77 10.22 7.68 -18.86
CA GLY A 77 10.71 9.06 -18.64
C GLY A 77 10.38 9.76 -17.31
N HIS A 78 9.96 9.06 -16.26
CA HIS A 78 9.72 9.72 -14.95
C HIS A 78 11.02 9.82 -14.11
N PRO A 79 11.33 10.98 -13.48
CA PRO A 79 12.51 11.16 -12.64
C PRO A 79 12.32 10.41 -11.31
N GLY A 80 12.61 9.11 -11.32
CA GLY A 80 12.43 8.23 -10.15
C GLY A 80 12.34 6.74 -10.47
N THR A 81 12.24 6.37 -11.76
CA THR A 81 12.17 4.96 -12.16
C THR A 81 13.53 4.27 -12.01
N LEU A 82 13.69 3.44 -10.97
CA LEU A 82 14.77 2.47 -10.89
C LEU A 82 14.65 1.51 -12.08
N LYS A 83 15.61 1.57 -13.01
CA LYS A 83 15.75 0.60 -14.11
C LYS A 83 16.07 -0.78 -13.53
N GLY A 84 15.04 -1.54 -13.15
CA GLY A 84 15.18 -2.98 -12.98
C GLY A 84 15.51 -3.62 -14.32
N PRO A 85 16.35 -4.68 -14.37
CA PRO A 85 16.77 -5.27 -15.64
C PRO A 85 15.54 -5.80 -16.36
N LEU A 86 15.28 -5.24 -17.55
CA LEU A 86 14.47 -5.88 -18.57
C LEU A 86 15.26 -7.12 -18.98
N HIS A 87 14.91 -8.29 -18.45
CA HIS A 87 15.36 -9.55 -19.04
C HIS A 87 14.74 -9.64 -20.44
N PRO A 88 15.55 -9.67 -21.51
CA PRO A 88 15.06 -9.98 -22.83
C PRO A 88 15.12 -11.50 -23.02
N GLY A 89 13.98 -12.14 -23.26
CA GLY A 89 13.90 -13.49 -23.82
C GLY A 89 12.99 -14.43 -23.05
N GLU A 90 11.77 -14.60 -23.56
CA GLU A 90 11.10 -15.87 -23.91
C GLU A 90 9.68 -15.59 -24.42
#